data_AF-A0ABD3XU46-F1
#
_entry.id   AF-A0ABD3XU46-F1
#
_cell.length_a   1.000
_cell.length_b   1.000
_cell.length_c   1.000
_cell.angle_alpha   90.00
_cell.angle_beta   90.00
_cell.angle_gamma   90.00
#
_symmetry.space_group_name_H-M   'P 1'
#
loop_
_entity.id
_entity.type
_entity.pdbx_description
1 polymer ?
#
loop_
_entity_poly.entity_id
_entity_poly.type
_entity_poly.pdbx_seq_one_letter_code
_entity_poly.pdbx_strand_id
1 'polypeptide(L)'
;MKTSRITLSKDPESLFAKVIESSEHCCLNKNVIFIDKDPTHMRFILNYLRYNGSMPEAIIPRDRRNLTEILHEAEYYNLKGLSSILWKRLNLLLEWGEV
;
A
#
# COMPACT_ATOMS: atom_id res chain seq x y z
N MET A 1 7.62 12.56 -2.16
CA MET A 1 7.15 11.89 -0.93
C MET A 1 8.35 11.37 -0.14
N LYS A 2 8.35 11.41 1.20
CA LYS A 2 9.43 10.86 2.04
C LYS A 2 8.84 9.95 3.12
N THR A 3 9.54 8.88 3.47
CA THR A 3 9.16 7.93 4.52
C THR A 3 10.42 7.30 5.13
N SER A 4 10.26 6.47 6.16
CA SER A 4 11.38 5.79 6.84
C SER A 4 11.52 4.33 6.38
N ARG A 5 12.73 3.77 6.51
CA ARG A 5 12.95 2.33 6.35
C ARG A 5 12.07 1.52 7.30
N ILE A 6 11.94 1.98 8.55
CA ILE A 6 11.07 1.35 9.56
C ILE A 6 9.64 1.19 9.03
N THR A 7 9.08 2.21 8.39
CA THR A 7 7.74 2.15 7.79
C THR A 7 7.66 1.13 6.65
N LEU A 8 8.65 1.15 5.76
CA LEU A 8 8.66 0.30 4.56
C LEU A 8 8.91 -1.19 4.88
N SER A 9 9.51 -1.49 6.03
CA SER A 9 9.75 -2.86 6.52
C SER A 9 8.62 -3.40 7.41
N LYS A 10 7.49 -2.69 7.57
CA LYS A 10 6.40 -3.10 8.46
C LYS A 10 5.66 -4.36 8.02
N ASP A 11 5.59 -4.59 6.72
CA ASP A 11 5.05 -5.82 6.14
C ASP A 11 6.20 -6.60 5.48
N PRO A 12 6.73 -7.66 6.12
CA PRO A 12 7.86 -8.43 5.62
C PRO A 12 7.62 -9.06 4.24
N GLU A 13 6.37 -9.34 3.90
CA GLU A 13 6.03 -9.95 2.62
C GLU A 13 5.98 -8.93 1.49
N SER A 14 5.85 -7.64 1.82
CA SER A 14 5.74 -6.56 0.84
C SER A 14 6.97 -6.45 -0.05
N LEU A 15 6.76 -5.94 -1.27
CA LEU A 15 7.84 -5.62 -2.19
C LEU A 15 8.83 -4.62 -1.55
N PHE A 16 8.34 -3.67 -0.75
CA PHE A 16 9.18 -2.68 -0.07
C PHE A 16 10.17 -3.31 0.91
N ALA A 17 9.70 -4.25 1.74
CA ALA A 17 10.56 -4.94 2.70
C ALA A 17 11.66 -5.73 1.98
N LYS A 18 11.29 -6.47 0.92
CA LYS A 18 12.24 -7.23 0.08
C LYS A 18 13.28 -6.34 -0.59
N VAL A 19 12.86 -5.18 -1.11
CA VAL A 19 13.79 -4.20 -1.70
C VAL A 19 14.74 -3.65 -0.65
N ILE A 20 14.26 -3.31 0.55
CA ILE A 20 15.12 -2.82 1.64
C ILE A 20 16.13 -3.89 2.06
N GLU A 21 15.67 -5.11 2.31
CA GLU A 21 16.53 -6.24 2.68
C GLU A 21 17.61 -6.51 1.62
N SER A 22 17.24 -6.51 0.34
CA SER A 22 18.22 -6.68 -0.76
C SER A 22 19.23 -5.53 -0.84
N SER A 23 18.80 -4.30 -0.51
CA SER A 23 19.65 -3.11 -0.56
C SER A 23 20.67 -3.06 0.57
N GLU A 24 20.39 -3.69 1.72
CA GLU A 24 21.31 -3.78 2.85
C GLU A 24 22.53 -4.66 2.54
N HIS A 25 22.36 -5.62 1.62
CA HIS A 25 23.43 -6.50 1.15
C HIS A 25 24.24 -5.90 -0.01
N CYS A 26 23.80 -4.76 -0.55
CA CYS A 26 24.48 -4.08 -1.65
C CYS A 26 25.40 -2.98 -1.12
N CYS A 27 26.63 -2.88 -1.64
CA CYS A 27 27.62 -1.84 -1.25
C CYS A 27 27.19 -0.40 -1.59
N LEU A 28 25.99 -0.21 -2.15
CA LEU A 28 25.41 1.08 -2.47
C LEU A 28 24.42 1.42 -1.36
N ASN A 29 24.86 2.23 -0.39
CA ASN A 29 23.99 2.88 0.60
C ASN A 29 23.01 3.83 -0.10
N LYS A 30 21.99 3.28 -0.76
CA LYS A 30 20.97 4.05 -1.46
C LYS A 30 19.89 4.46 -0.46
N ASN A 31 19.85 5.75 -0.15
CA ASN A 31 18.75 6.36 0.61
C ASN A 31 17.54 6.71 -0.28
N VAL A 32 17.58 6.32 -1.56
CA VAL A 32 16.56 6.58 -2.57
C VAL A 32 16.17 5.27 -3.22
N ILE A 33 14.87 4.97 -3.22
CA ILE A 33 14.26 3.88 -3.97
C ILE A 33 13.48 4.51 -5.12
N PHE A 34 13.77 4.08 -6.35
CA PHE A 34 13.02 4.47 -7.53
C PHE A 34 11.94 3.43 -7.82
N ILE A 35 10.74 3.92 -8.10
CA ILE A 35 9.57 3.08 -8.44
C ILE A 35 8.95 3.71 -9.67
N ASP A 36 8.87 2.95 -10.75
CA ASP A 36 8.32 3.38 -12.03
C ASP A 36 6.78 3.19 -12.06
N LYS A 37 6.09 3.92 -11.17
CA LYS A 37 4.64 3.87 -10.98
C LYS A 37 4.07 5.26 -10.72
N ASP A 38 2.79 5.44 -11.01
CA ASP A 38 2.05 6.66 -10.69
C ASP A 38 1.96 6.86 -9.15
N PRO A 39 2.45 7.98 -8.60
CA PRO A 39 2.44 8.22 -7.16
C PRO A 39 1.07 8.59 -6.58
N THR A 40 0.01 8.72 -7.39
CA THR A 40 -1.32 9.19 -6.97
C THR A 40 -1.87 8.44 -5.76
N HIS A 41 -1.73 7.11 -5.73
CA HIS A 41 -2.25 6.26 -4.65
C HIS A 41 -1.26 5.96 -3.53
N MET A 42 -0.01 6.42 -3.67
CA MET A 42 1.09 6.06 -2.77
C MET A 42 0.84 6.50 -1.31
N ARG A 43 0.02 7.53 -1.10
CA ARG A 43 -0.41 7.95 0.25
C ARG A 43 -1.13 6.83 1.01
N PHE A 44 -2.00 6.06 0.35
CA PHE A 44 -2.77 4.99 0.99
C PHE A 44 -1.88 3.81 1.34
N ILE A 45 -0.96 3.46 0.43
CA ILE A 45 0.09 2.45 0.64
C ILE A 45 0.91 2.77 1.89
N LEU A 46 1.43 3.99 1.99
CA LEU A 46 2.21 4.39 3.17
C LEU A 46 1.39 4.47 4.44
N ASN A 47 0.13 4.92 4.36
CA ASN A 47 -0.72 5.01 5.54
C ASN A 47 -1.00 3.62 6.11
N TYR A 48 -1.33 2.63 5.26
CA TYR A 48 -1.47 1.24 5.68
C TYR A 48 -0.25 0.73 6.48
N LEU A 49 0.95 0.98 5.95
CA LEU A 49 2.19 0.60 6.61
C LEU A 49 2.42 1.36 7.94
N ARG A 50 2.11 2.67 7.98
CA ARG A 50 2.24 3.50 9.19
C ARG A 50 1.27 3.09 10.30
N TYR A 51 0.08 2.65 9.94
CA TYR A 51 -0.94 2.15 10.87
C TYR A 51 -0.76 0.64 11.17
N ASN A 52 0.44 0.10 10.97
CA ASN A 52 0.80 -1.28 11.28
C ASN A 52 -0.16 -2.30 10.65
N GLY A 53 -0.47 -2.14 9.37
CA GLY A 53 -1.30 -3.09 8.62
C GLY A 53 -2.81 -2.90 8.83
N SER A 54 -3.22 -1.80 9.45
CA SER A 54 -4.62 -1.40 9.61
C SER A 54 -4.92 -0.11 8.83
N MET A 55 -6.20 0.19 8.60
CA MET A 55 -6.64 1.47 8.01
C MET A 55 -7.90 1.95 8.74
N PRO A 56 -7.88 3.13 9.38
CA PRO A 56 -9.11 3.75 9.90
C PRO A 56 -10.14 3.97 8.78
N GLU A 57 -11.41 3.71 9.05
CA GLU A 57 -12.49 3.87 8.06
C GLU A 57 -12.55 5.27 7.44
N ALA A 58 -12.21 6.31 8.22
CA ALA A 58 -12.20 7.69 7.74
C ALA A 58 -11.18 7.97 6.63
N ILE A 59 -10.16 7.12 6.46
CA ILE A 59 -9.11 7.31 5.46
C ILE A 59 -9.20 6.33 4.29
N ILE A 60 -10.16 5.39 4.33
CA ILE A 60 -10.43 4.50 3.21
C ILE A 60 -11.34 5.25 2.22
N PRO A 61 -11.03 5.27 0.91
CA PRO A 61 -11.90 5.91 -0.07
C PRO A 61 -13.30 5.29 -0.10
N ARG A 62 -14.27 6.11 -0.51
CA ARG A 62 -15.68 5.70 -0.57
C ARG A 62 -16.13 5.34 -1.98
N ASP A 63 -15.49 5.88 -3.00
CA ASP A 63 -15.85 5.59 -4.38
C ASP A 63 -15.13 4.35 -4.91
N ARG A 64 -15.86 3.62 -5.77
CA ARG A 64 -15.40 2.37 -6.39
C ARG A 64 -14.10 2.56 -7.20
N ARG A 65 -13.96 3.68 -7.90
CA ARG A 65 -12.80 3.93 -8.77
C ARG A 65 -11.50 3.97 -7.98
N ASN A 66 -11.42 4.84 -6.96
CA ASN A 66 -10.23 4.94 -6.11
C ASN A 66 -9.95 3.60 -5.39
N LEU A 67 -10.98 2.91 -4.91
CA LEU A 67 -10.79 1.61 -4.27
C LEU A 67 -10.16 0.58 -5.21
N THR A 68 -10.63 0.48 -6.44
CA THR A 68 -10.06 -0.42 -7.45
C THR A 68 -8.64 -0.02 -7.85
N GLU A 69 -8.39 1.28 -8.06
CA GLU A 69 -7.05 1.76 -8.43
C GLU A 69 -6.03 1.49 -7.29
N ILE A 70 -6.40 1.73 -6.02
CA ILE A 70 -5.54 1.41 -4.87
C ILE A 70 -5.37 -0.11 -4.70
N LEU A 71 -6.40 -0.90 -4.99
CA LEU A 71 -6.30 -2.35 -4.92
C LEU A 71 -5.22 -2.90 -5.86
N HIS A 72 -5.17 -2.41 -7.10
CA HIS A 72 -4.10 -2.77 -8.04
C HIS A 72 -2.70 -2.40 -7.53
N GLU A 73 -2.58 -1.24 -6.86
CA GLU A 73 -1.31 -0.86 -6.22
C GLU A 73 -0.97 -1.77 -5.03
N ALA A 74 -1.95 -2.09 -4.18
CA ALA A 74 -1.76 -2.99 -3.04
C ALA A 74 -1.30 -4.39 -3.49
N GLU A 75 -1.88 -4.91 -4.57
CA GLU A 75 -1.48 -6.18 -5.19
C GLU A 75 -0.07 -6.10 -5.77
N TYR A 76 0.25 -5.03 -6.50
CA TYR A 76 1.60 -4.80 -7.04
C TYR A 76 2.68 -4.78 -5.94
N TYR A 77 2.41 -4.11 -4.82
CA TYR A 77 3.34 -4.05 -3.68
C TYR A 77 3.28 -5.29 -2.76
N ASN A 78 2.47 -6.30 -3.09
CA ASN A 78 2.23 -7.51 -2.30
C ASN A 78 1.75 -7.24 -0.86
N LEU A 79 0.85 -6.26 -0.69
CA LEU A 79 0.26 -5.87 0.60
C LEU A 79 -1.07 -6.59 0.83
N LYS A 80 -1.00 -7.90 1.10
CA LYS A 80 -2.19 -8.77 1.19
C LYS A 80 -3.25 -8.27 2.18
N GLY A 81 -2.84 -7.73 3.32
CA GLY A 81 -3.77 -7.20 4.31
C GLY A 81 -4.53 -5.96 3.79
N LEU A 82 -3.85 -5.08 3.05
CA LEU A 82 -4.51 -3.94 2.41
C LEU A 82 -5.47 -4.40 1.30
N SER A 83 -5.06 -5.35 0.46
CA SER A 83 -5.94 -5.92 -0.56
C SER A 83 -7.21 -6.50 0.05
N SER A 84 -7.11 -7.20 1.18
CA SER A 84 -8.27 -7.73 1.91
C SER A 84 -9.22 -6.64 2.42
N ILE A 85 -8.68 -5.56 2.99
CA ILE A 85 -9.48 -4.40 3.44
C ILE A 85 -10.24 -3.77 2.25
N LEU A 86 -9.56 -3.58 1.12
CA LEU A 86 -10.15 -2.95 -0.07
C LEU A 86 -11.21 -3.83 -0.73
N TRP A 87 -10.97 -5.14 -0.84
CA TRP A 87 -11.96 -6.10 -1.33
C TRP A 87 -13.22 -6.10 -0.46
N LYS A 88 -13.06 -6.13 0.86
CA LYS A 88 -14.20 -6.03 1.79
C LYS A 88 -14.99 -4.74 1.55
N ARG A 89 -14.31 -3.61 1.36
CA ARG A 89 -14.96 -2.32 1.11
C ARG A 89 -15.69 -2.30 -0.24
N LEU A 90 -15.09 -2.84 -1.30
CA LEU A 90 -15.69 -2.95 -2.63
C LEU A 90 -16.96 -3.82 -2.61
N ASN A 91 -16.92 -4.96 -1.93
CA ASN A 91 -18.08 -5.85 -1.81
C ASN A 91 -19.24 -5.18 -1.07
N LEU A 92 -18.95 -4.42 0.00
CA LEU A 92 -19.98 -3.64 0.70
C LEU A 92 -20.63 -2.59 -0.21
N LEU A 93 -19.88 -1.95 -1.11
CA LEU A 93 -20.48 -1.00 -2.07
C LEU A 93 -21.37 -1.71 -3.11
N LEU A 94 -21.00 -2.92 -3.52
CA LEU A 94 -21.80 -3.71 -4.47
C LEU A 94 -23.10 -4.23 -3.83
N GLU A 95 -23.05 -4.62 -2.56
CA GLU A 95 -24.22 -5.09 -1.80
C GLU A 95 -25.22 -3.95 -1.51
N TRP A 96 -24.75 -2.72 -1.35
CA TRP A 96 -25.58 -1.57 -0.93
C TRP A 96 -25.96 -0.61 -2.06
N GLY A 97 -25.60 -0.94 -3.30
CA GLY A 97 -26.18 -0.33 -4.50
C GLY A 97 -26.13 1.20 -4.56
N GLU A 98 -24.93 1.79 -4.56
CA GLU A 98 -24.79 3.16 -5.08
C GLU A 98 -24.73 3.09 -6.62
N VAL A 99 -25.90 3.36 -7.25
CA VAL A 99 -26.09 3.65 -8.68
C VAL A 99 -25.82 5.11 -8.94
#